data_AF-A0A095D8N4-F1
#
_entry.id   AF-A0A095D8N4-F1
#
_cell.length_a   1.000
_cell.length_b   1.000
_cell.length_c   1.000
_cell.angle_alpha   90.00
_cell.angle_beta   90.00
_cell.angle_gamma   90.00
#
_symmetry.space_group_name_H-M   'P 1'
#
loop_
_entity.id
_entity.type
_entity.pdbx_description
1 polymer ?
#
loop_
_entity_poly.entity_id
_entity_poly.type
_entity_poly.pdbx_seq_one_letter_code
_entity_poly.pdbx_strand_id
1 'polypeptide(L)'
;MASFHPTRREIILVLSMTVLLGLFLQFDSIRLTDSDSSDSLLRFRPSFGHRRQDDCGESSRGKEPEKWLEDVDTEGFPKAGKVAGMAETKVKWGEQGAPRTQVLAHAPGWTIFDNIYLFNGTWFIVTDNPSSIPLLRLMVSTGNEIWNDEESIRGREPTEKDMCIIFPSEAKRLWGQSASLVSGTSFLVNDPPQFLDHYYHFAAELLLGLWRTYSSLDPTISAQGVTHLPSPSRMIFPHVSAGKWNDYAKMNSFISRAIFPSMSYEYQNDFLDRVDTGRAFLLERVVFADRAAAFRGPEFSRTWRTASEAVTLQASKYWWSPIRKNLLEFVGDGHGGDMDLGDVGIGIGVEIPDIEEDIEAFEAEEGAMEEEKEVLREKIMKEKQAEASKPVITYVSRQDWGRRMLKQESHDNLVKELHELEEKYGWEVNVVSMDKLTRDEQIRLSARTTIMMGVHGNGLTHLLWMNGQNPRATVIEFFFPGGFAEDYEFTSRALGIKHYGVWDDQTFTAPDTPQVAYPEGFQGNEIPLNGKAVSDLIVKRLLVDRPPNRSLNDSDRVDDQ
;
A
#
# COMPACT_ATOMS: atom_id res chain seq x y z
N MET A 1 -13.64 35.63 -42.04
CA MET A 1 -12.40 35.10 -41.43
C MET A 1 -11.24 35.58 -42.30
N ALA A 2 -10.46 36.56 -41.84
CA ALA A 2 -9.31 37.05 -42.58
C ALA A 2 -8.12 36.09 -42.37
N SER A 3 -7.53 35.61 -43.46
CA SER A 3 -6.37 34.71 -43.47
C SER A 3 -5.12 35.45 -43.00
N PHE A 4 -4.58 35.06 -41.85
CA PHE A 4 -3.32 35.60 -41.31
C PHE A 4 -2.15 34.88 -42.01
N HIS A 5 -1.51 35.53 -42.97
CA HIS A 5 -0.27 35.05 -43.57
C HIS A 5 0.90 35.85 -42.98
N PRO A 6 1.85 35.19 -42.29
CA PRO A 6 2.99 35.88 -41.71
C PRO A 6 3.85 36.51 -42.80
N THR A 7 4.25 37.75 -42.57
CA THR A 7 5.07 38.51 -43.50
C THR A 7 6.51 37.98 -43.52
N ARG A 8 7.24 38.18 -44.63
CA ARG A 8 8.65 37.75 -44.73
C ARG A 8 9.54 38.30 -43.60
N ARG A 9 9.20 39.46 -43.03
CA ARG A 9 9.91 40.03 -41.88
C ARG A 9 9.71 39.23 -40.60
N GLU A 10 8.50 38.74 -40.35
CA GLU A 10 8.19 37.94 -39.16
C GLU A 10 8.89 36.57 -39.21
N ILE A 11 8.93 35.95 -40.40
CA ILE A 11 9.64 34.69 -40.61
C ILE A 11 11.15 34.86 -40.37
N ILE A 12 11.75 35.95 -40.86
CA ILE A 12 13.18 36.24 -40.66
C ILE A 12 13.48 36.51 -39.18
N LEU A 13 12.61 37.22 -38.46
CA LEU A 13 12.75 37.48 -37.04
C LEU A 13 12.71 36.19 -36.20
N VAL A 14 11.77 35.29 -36.49
CA VAL A 14 11.66 34.01 -35.78
C VAL A 14 12.89 33.14 -36.05
N LEU A 15 13.35 33.07 -37.31
CA LEU A 15 14.56 32.30 -37.66
C LEU A 15 15.81 32.87 -36.98
N SER A 16 15.97 34.19 -36.94
CA SER A 16 17.13 34.82 -36.28
C SER A 16 17.10 34.67 -34.76
N MET A 17 15.93 34.74 -34.11
CA MET A 17 15.80 34.41 -32.68
C MET A 17 16.10 32.94 -32.39
N THR A 18 15.67 32.02 -33.25
CA THR A 18 15.90 30.58 -33.05
C THR A 18 17.39 30.23 -33.17
N VAL A 19 18.10 30.86 -34.11
CA VAL A 19 19.55 30.71 -34.27
C VAL A 19 20.32 31.33 -33.09
N LEU A 20 19.91 32.49 -32.60
CA LEU A 20 20.51 33.14 -31.42
C LEU A 20 20.33 32.29 -30.15
N LEU A 21 19.15 31.67 -29.97
CA LEU A 21 18.87 30.78 -28.85
C LEU A 21 19.71 29.50 -28.92
N GLY A 22 19.88 28.93 -30.12
CA GLY A 22 20.74 27.76 -30.34
C GLY A 22 22.23 28.05 -30.06
N LEU A 23 22.70 29.25 -30.41
CA LEU A 23 24.06 29.68 -30.09
C LEU A 23 24.26 29.92 -28.59
N PHE A 24 23.27 30.49 -27.89
CA PHE A 24 23.34 30.68 -26.43
C PHE A 24 23.41 29.35 -25.67
N LEU A 25 22.64 28.34 -26.10
CA LEU A 25 22.65 27.01 -25.48
C LEU A 25 23.93 26.22 -25.74
N GLN A 26 24.67 26.51 -26.81
CA GLN A 26 26.00 25.91 -27.06
C GLN A 26 27.12 26.53 -26.21
N PHE A 27 26.95 27.75 -25.69
CA PHE A 27 27.97 28.45 -24.91
C PHE A 27 27.96 28.14 -23.40
N ASP A 28 26.88 27.56 -22.86
CA ASP A 28 26.81 27.14 -21.44
C ASP A 28 27.53 25.81 -21.16
N SER A 29 27.95 25.07 -22.19
CA SER A 29 28.69 23.80 -22.03
C SER A 29 30.22 23.97 -21.99
N ILE A 30 30.74 25.20 -22.00
CA ILE A 30 32.19 25.45 -22.01
C ILE A 30 32.54 26.60 -21.07
N ARG A 31 32.70 26.31 -19.76
CA ARG A 31 33.77 26.86 -18.86
C ARG A 31 33.50 26.58 -17.36
N LEU A 32 34.38 25.74 -16.77
CA LEU A 32 35.03 25.80 -15.42
C LEU A 32 35.45 24.36 -15.05
N THR A 33 36.60 23.86 -15.53
CA THR A 33 37.98 23.93 -14.97
C THR A 33 38.27 22.97 -13.81
N ASP A 34 39.03 21.92 -14.17
CA ASP A 34 40.26 21.38 -13.58
C ASP A 34 40.64 21.67 -12.12
N SER A 35 41.13 20.59 -11.48
CA SER A 35 42.53 20.53 -11.02
C SER A 35 43.01 19.06 -10.96
N ASP A 36 44.06 18.72 -11.74
CA ASP A 36 45.28 17.96 -11.39
C ASP A 36 45.19 16.70 -10.50
N SER A 37 45.81 15.54 -10.80
CA SER A 37 47.03 15.28 -11.58
C SER A 37 47.19 13.80 -11.94
N SER A 38 47.65 13.53 -13.18
CA SER A 38 48.62 12.52 -13.68
C SER A 38 49.00 11.29 -12.81
N ASP A 39 49.32 10.10 -13.30
CA ASP A 39 49.64 9.58 -14.63
C ASP A 39 49.74 8.03 -14.56
N SER A 40 49.82 7.40 -15.73
CA SER A 40 50.35 6.04 -16.02
C SER A 40 49.36 4.87 -16.20
N LEU A 41 48.87 4.78 -17.44
CA LEU A 41 49.17 3.70 -18.40
C LEU A 41 49.44 2.27 -17.87
N LEU A 42 48.48 1.40 -18.17
CA LEU A 42 48.65 0.07 -18.76
C LEU A 42 49.91 -0.72 -18.37
N ARG A 43 49.75 -1.64 -17.41
CA ARG A 43 50.54 -2.89 -17.41
C ARG A 43 49.82 -4.04 -16.71
N PHE A 44 49.04 -4.81 -17.47
CA PHE A 44 48.72 -6.18 -17.12
C PHE A 44 49.98 -7.04 -17.27
N ARG A 45 50.46 -7.64 -16.17
CA ARG A 45 51.24 -8.88 -16.20
C ARG A 45 51.01 -9.67 -14.91
N PRO A 46 50.65 -10.97 -15.00
CA PRO A 46 50.51 -11.84 -13.84
C PRO A 46 51.89 -12.42 -13.46
N SER A 47 52.21 -12.51 -12.17
CA SER A 47 53.28 -13.38 -11.72
C SER A 47 53.03 -13.92 -10.31
N PHE A 48 53.19 -15.22 -10.23
CA PHE A 48 53.10 -16.13 -9.09
C PHE A 48 54.28 -15.99 -8.10
N GLY A 49 54.01 -16.37 -6.83
CA GLY A 49 54.98 -16.85 -5.82
C GLY A 49 55.68 -15.74 -5.02
N HIS A 50 55.93 -15.82 -3.71
CA HIS A 50 55.97 -16.92 -2.75
C HIS A 50 55.83 -16.30 -1.33
N ARG A 51 54.95 -16.85 -0.48
CA ARG A 51 55.25 -17.66 0.72
C ARG A 51 55.76 -16.89 1.96
N ARG A 52 54.90 -16.84 2.99
CA ARG A 52 55.30 -16.91 4.39
C ARG A 52 54.37 -17.92 5.08
N GLN A 53 54.96 -19.06 5.43
CA GLN A 53 54.42 -20.16 6.23
C GLN A 53 55.02 -19.96 7.64
N ASP A 54 54.28 -20.12 8.73
CA ASP A 54 54.21 -21.33 9.58
C ASP A 54 53.55 -20.87 10.90
N ASP A 55 52.89 -21.63 11.75
CA ASP A 55 52.33 -22.99 11.76
C ASP A 55 51.75 -23.19 13.18
N CYS A 56 50.62 -23.90 13.32
CA CYS A 56 50.34 -24.75 14.50
C CYS A 56 49.02 -25.53 14.33
N GLY A 57 49.12 -26.86 14.22
CA GLY A 57 48.20 -27.78 14.90
C GLY A 57 47.37 -28.76 14.06
N GLU A 58 48.01 -29.87 13.67
CA GLU A 58 47.49 -31.22 13.30
C GLU A 58 46.28 -31.72 14.12
N SER A 59 45.48 -32.75 13.78
CA SER A 59 45.33 -33.72 12.67
C SER A 59 44.12 -34.60 13.05
N SER A 60 43.20 -34.90 12.14
CA SER A 60 42.72 -36.28 11.92
C SER A 60 41.86 -36.37 10.66
N ARG A 61 42.22 -37.30 9.78
CA ARG A 61 41.54 -37.63 8.53
C ARG A 61 40.38 -38.59 8.80
N GLY A 62 39.21 -38.27 8.23
CA GLY A 62 38.12 -39.20 7.93
C GLY A 62 37.42 -38.76 6.65
N LYS A 63 37.51 -39.56 5.59
CA LYS A 63 36.77 -39.40 4.33
C LYS A 63 35.53 -40.29 4.42
N GLU A 64 34.33 -39.73 4.30
CA GLU A 64 33.18 -40.27 3.56
C GLU A 64 32.26 -39.11 3.15
N PRO A 65 31.62 -39.15 1.96
CA PRO A 65 30.73 -38.08 1.51
C PRO A 65 29.31 -38.31 2.05
N GLU A 66 28.76 -37.32 2.74
CA GLU A 66 27.38 -37.36 3.21
C GLU A 66 26.39 -37.29 2.05
N LYS A 67 25.55 -38.32 2.04
CA LYS A 67 24.35 -38.52 1.23
C LYS A 67 23.16 -37.95 2.00
N TRP A 68 22.67 -36.78 1.60
CA TRP A 68 21.43 -36.13 2.06
C TRP A 68 21.07 -35.06 1.00
N LEU A 69 19.87 -34.92 0.43
CA LEU A 69 18.52 -35.37 0.74
C LEU A 69 17.82 -35.69 -0.60
N GLU A 70 17.16 -36.83 -0.68
CA GLU A 70 16.13 -37.11 -1.69
C GLU A 70 14.88 -36.26 -1.43
N ASP A 71 14.15 -36.07 -2.52
CA ASP A 71 12.88 -35.37 -2.69
C ASP A 71 11.91 -35.53 -1.50
N VAL A 72 11.64 -34.41 -0.83
CA VAL A 72 10.43 -34.27 -0.01
C VAL A 72 9.35 -33.72 -0.92
N ASP A 73 8.37 -34.57 -1.23
CA ASP A 73 7.11 -34.21 -1.87
C ASP A 73 6.48 -33.04 -1.12
N THR A 74 6.57 -31.86 -1.72
CA THR A 74 5.91 -30.63 -1.26
C THR A 74 4.65 -30.42 -2.08
N GLU A 75 3.71 -31.36 -1.95
CA GLU A 75 2.33 -31.12 -2.34
C GLU A 75 1.73 -30.07 -1.37
N GLY A 76 1.79 -28.79 -1.76
CA GLY A 76 1.05 -27.72 -1.07
C GLY A 76 1.75 -26.37 -0.91
N PHE A 77 3.05 -26.23 -1.20
CA PHE A 77 3.75 -24.94 -1.04
C PHE A 77 3.77 -24.12 -2.35
N PRO A 78 3.65 -22.77 -2.30
CA PRO A 78 3.44 -21.95 -3.50
C PRO A 78 4.66 -21.96 -4.41
N LYS A 79 4.47 -22.41 -5.67
CA LYS A 79 5.48 -22.41 -6.73
C LYS A 79 6.15 -21.03 -6.94
N ALA A 80 5.45 -19.95 -6.61
CA ALA A 80 5.86 -18.55 -6.80
C ALA A 80 7.06 -18.08 -5.94
N GLY A 81 7.58 -18.90 -5.01
CA GLY A 81 8.73 -18.56 -4.17
C GLY A 81 10.11 -18.90 -4.74
N LYS A 82 10.20 -19.78 -5.76
CA LYS A 82 11.49 -20.17 -6.36
C LYS A 82 11.79 -19.30 -7.57
N VAL A 83 12.94 -18.62 -7.57
CA VAL A 83 13.49 -18.00 -8.78
C VAL A 83 13.76 -19.13 -9.78
N ALA A 84 12.98 -19.15 -10.87
CA ALA A 84 13.10 -20.18 -11.90
C ALA A 84 14.56 -20.28 -12.41
N GLY A 85 15.08 -21.50 -12.45
CA GLY A 85 16.42 -21.76 -12.98
C GLY A 85 16.48 -21.53 -14.50
N MET A 86 17.68 -21.39 -15.08
CA MET A 86 17.84 -21.22 -16.55
C MET A 86 17.22 -22.37 -17.36
N ALA A 87 17.17 -23.57 -16.78
CA ALA A 87 16.52 -24.74 -17.38
C ALA A 87 14.98 -24.62 -17.47
N GLU A 88 14.37 -23.78 -16.62
CA GLU A 88 12.91 -23.62 -16.46
C GLU A 88 12.37 -22.38 -17.19
N THR A 89 13.21 -21.70 -17.98
CA THR A 89 12.87 -20.48 -18.72
C THR A 89 11.73 -20.64 -19.73
N LYS A 90 11.39 -21.89 -20.08
CA LYS A 90 10.27 -22.21 -20.97
C LYS A 90 9.43 -23.32 -20.36
N VAL A 91 8.13 -23.09 -20.31
CA VAL A 91 7.18 -24.15 -20.00
C VAL A 91 6.86 -24.87 -21.29
N LYS A 92 7.15 -26.17 -21.34
CA LYS A 92 6.83 -27.05 -22.45
C LYS A 92 5.74 -28.00 -22.00
N TRP A 93 4.78 -28.29 -22.88
CA TRP A 93 3.71 -29.24 -22.61
C TRP A 93 3.60 -30.28 -23.73
N GLY A 94 3.33 -31.53 -23.31
CA GLY A 94 3.11 -32.66 -24.19
C GLY A 94 1.66 -32.75 -24.68
N GLU A 95 1.12 -33.96 -24.70
CA GLU A 95 -0.25 -34.21 -25.16
C GLU A 95 -1.33 -33.60 -24.25
N GLN A 96 -1.02 -33.41 -22.96
CA GLN A 96 -1.92 -32.84 -21.97
C GLN A 96 -2.31 -31.37 -22.28
N GLY A 97 -1.63 -30.69 -23.21
CA GLY A 97 -1.95 -29.33 -23.64
C GLY A 97 -1.41 -28.25 -22.70
N ALA A 98 -1.62 -26.98 -23.07
CA ALA A 98 -1.13 -25.85 -22.31
C ALA A 98 -1.65 -25.88 -20.85
N PRO A 99 -0.83 -25.47 -19.85
CA PRO A 99 -1.30 -25.23 -18.50
C PRO A 99 -2.62 -24.43 -18.45
N ARG A 100 -3.53 -24.82 -17.56
CA ARG A 100 -4.83 -24.15 -17.43
C ARG A 100 -4.67 -22.95 -16.51
N THR A 101 -5.30 -21.85 -16.90
CA THR A 101 -5.43 -20.66 -16.07
C THR A 101 -6.42 -20.93 -14.96
N GLN A 102 -6.04 -20.62 -13.73
CA GLN A 102 -6.93 -20.71 -12.56
C GLN A 102 -7.20 -19.31 -12.02
N VAL A 103 -8.46 -19.01 -11.74
CA VAL A 103 -8.86 -17.79 -11.03
C VAL A 103 -8.95 -18.13 -9.55
N LEU A 104 -8.02 -17.63 -8.74
CA LEU A 104 -7.95 -17.96 -7.32
C LEU A 104 -8.89 -17.11 -6.47
N ALA A 105 -8.96 -15.82 -6.79
CA ALA A 105 -9.80 -14.85 -6.11
C ALA A 105 -10.26 -13.80 -7.11
N HIS A 106 -11.49 -13.30 -6.95
CA HIS A 106 -12.07 -12.29 -7.82
C HIS A 106 -13.02 -11.37 -7.07
N ALA A 107 -12.81 -10.08 -7.25
CA ALA A 107 -13.77 -9.01 -7.06
C ALA A 107 -13.74 -8.10 -8.31
N PRO A 108 -14.79 -7.31 -8.59
CA PRO A 108 -14.78 -6.38 -9.72
C PRO A 108 -13.51 -5.49 -9.75
N GLY A 109 -12.75 -5.58 -10.84
CA GLY A 109 -11.48 -4.88 -11.04
C GLY A 109 -10.26 -5.47 -10.32
N TRP A 110 -10.42 -6.56 -9.57
CA TRP A 110 -9.37 -7.18 -8.78
C TRP A 110 -9.41 -8.71 -8.93
N THR A 111 -8.47 -9.27 -9.68
CA THR A 111 -8.48 -10.71 -9.96
C THR A 111 -7.10 -11.33 -9.80
N ILE A 112 -7.02 -12.49 -9.15
CA ILE A 112 -5.80 -13.28 -9.06
C ILE A 112 -5.87 -14.42 -10.06
N PHE A 113 -4.92 -14.45 -10.98
CA PHE A 113 -4.74 -15.53 -11.93
C PHE A 113 -3.47 -16.32 -11.61
N ASP A 114 -3.57 -17.64 -11.65
CA ASP A 114 -2.43 -18.51 -11.85
C ASP A 114 -2.38 -18.97 -13.31
N ASN A 115 -1.19 -18.97 -13.91
CA ASN A 115 -0.95 -19.40 -15.28
C ASN A 115 -1.76 -18.64 -16.35
N ILE A 116 -1.65 -17.31 -16.38
CA ILE A 116 -2.25 -16.48 -17.44
C ILE A 116 -1.26 -16.26 -18.58
N TYR A 117 -1.77 -16.22 -19.82
CA TYR A 117 -0.95 -16.09 -21.01
C TYR A 117 -1.02 -14.69 -21.59
N LEU A 118 0.11 -14.17 -22.07
CA LEU A 118 0.21 -12.95 -22.86
C LEU A 118 0.69 -13.31 -24.27
N PHE A 119 -0.07 -12.92 -25.29
CA PHE A 119 0.32 -13.11 -26.69
C PHE A 119 -0.21 -11.97 -27.55
N ASN A 120 0.65 -11.36 -28.36
CA ASN A 120 0.30 -10.21 -29.22
C ASN A 120 -0.44 -9.06 -28.51
N GLY A 121 -0.16 -8.83 -27.21
CA GLY A 121 -0.81 -7.78 -26.41
C GLY A 121 -2.17 -8.14 -25.82
N THR A 122 -2.68 -9.34 -26.10
CA THR A 122 -3.93 -9.84 -25.55
C THR A 122 -3.65 -10.82 -24.40
N TRP A 123 -4.43 -10.71 -23.33
CA TRP A 123 -4.42 -11.66 -22.22
C TRP A 123 -5.30 -12.88 -22.53
N PHE A 124 -4.78 -14.09 -22.32
CA PHE A 124 -5.51 -15.32 -22.59
C PHE A 124 -5.70 -16.14 -21.32
N ILE A 125 -6.96 -16.49 -21.07
CA ILE A 125 -7.38 -17.43 -20.04
C ILE A 125 -7.59 -18.78 -20.73
N VAL A 126 -6.77 -19.76 -20.39
CA VAL A 126 -6.86 -21.12 -20.95
C VAL A 126 -7.66 -21.99 -19.99
N THR A 127 -8.86 -22.40 -20.36
CA THR A 127 -9.71 -23.25 -19.50
C THR A 127 -10.53 -24.23 -20.31
N ASP A 128 -10.81 -25.38 -19.71
CA ASP A 128 -11.75 -26.37 -20.25
C ASP A 128 -13.21 -26.01 -19.91
N ASN A 129 -13.42 -25.13 -18.92
CA ASN A 129 -14.74 -24.67 -18.47
C ASN A 129 -14.81 -23.13 -18.49
N PRO A 130 -15.25 -22.51 -19.60
CA PRO A 130 -15.41 -21.06 -19.67
C PRO A 130 -16.43 -20.50 -18.67
N SER A 131 -17.44 -21.29 -18.28
CA SER A 131 -18.52 -20.84 -17.40
C SER A 131 -18.08 -20.66 -15.94
N SER A 132 -16.92 -21.19 -15.54
CA SER A 132 -16.37 -20.94 -14.20
C SER A 132 -15.61 -19.62 -14.09
N ILE A 133 -15.33 -18.95 -15.22
CA ILE A 133 -14.59 -17.70 -15.25
C ILE A 133 -15.56 -16.54 -15.00
N PRO A 134 -15.22 -15.57 -14.13
CA PRO A 134 -16.01 -14.35 -13.97
C PRO A 134 -16.20 -13.60 -15.29
N LEU A 135 -17.21 -12.74 -15.35
CA LEU A 135 -17.46 -11.94 -16.54
C LEU A 135 -16.24 -11.06 -16.86
N LEU A 136 -15.75 -11.11 -18.10
CA LEU A 136 -14.56 -10.36 -18.53
C LEU A 136 -14.64 -8.86 -18.20
N ARG A 137 -15.82 -8.25 -18.37
CA ARG A 137 -16.06 -6.84 -18.04
C ARG A 137 -15.84 -6.48 -16.58
N LEU A 138 -15.92 -7.46 -15.67
CA LEU A 138 -15.64 -7.28 -14.25
C LEU A 138 -14.16 -7.53 -13.93
N MET A 139 -13.35 -8.04 -14.87
CA MET A 139 -11.93 -8.31 -14.64
C MET A 139 -11.01 -7.29 -15.33
N VAL A 140 -11.38 -6.82 -16.52
CA VAL A 140 -10.51 -6.01 -17.38
C VAL A 140 -11.29 -4.97 -18.19
N SER A 141 -10.58 -3.94 -18.62
CA SER A 141 -11.00 -2.90 -19.54
C SER A 141 -9.95 -2.68 -20.64
N THR A 142 -10.24 -1.79 -21.58
CA THR A 142 -9.29 -1.39 -22.64
C THR A 142 -8.09 -0.59 -22.15
N GLY A 143 -8.06 -0.16 -20.87
CA GLY A 143 -7.00 0.69 -20.33
C GLY A 143 -7.09 2.17 -20.75
N ASN A 144 -8.20 2.57 -21.40
CA ASN A 144 -8.44 3.96 -21.80
C ASN A 144 -8.66 4.88 -20.58
N GLU A 145 -8.39 6.18 -20.77
CA GLU A 145 -8.66 7.21 -19.77
C GLU A 145 -10.12 7.23 -19.30
N ILE A 146 -10.31 7.63 -18.04
CA ILE A 146 -11.60 7.57 -17.38
C ILE A 146 -12.24 8.95 -17.43
N TRP A 147 -13.13 9.10 -18.41
CA TRP A 147 -14.02 10.25 -18.54
C TRP A 147 -15.48 9.81 -18.35
N ASN A 148 -16.31 10.77 -17.92
CA ASN A 148 -17.71 10.52 -17.53
C ASN A 148 -18.71 10.63 -18.70
N ASP A 149 -18.25 10.91 -19.91
CA ASP A 149 -19.09 10.91 -21.10
C ASP A 149 -19.45 9.47 -21.56
N GLU A 150 -20.62 9.34 -22.19
CA GLU A 150 -21.16 8.04 -22.63
C GLU A 150 -20.26 7.32 -23.64
N GLU A 151 -19.51 8.07 -24.45
CA GLU A 151 -18.58 7.51 -25.42
C GLU A 151 -17.39 6.86 -24.71
N SER A 152 -16.75 7.57 -23.77
CA SER A 152 -15.64 7.05 -22.97
C SER A 152 -16.05 5.91 -22.04
N ILE A 153 -17.29 5.91 -21.51
CA ILE A 153 -17.82 4.77 -20.74
C ILE A 153 -17.92 3.52 -21.62
N ARG A 154 -18.48 3.65 -22.83
CA ARG A 154 -18.60 2.51 -23.77
C ARG A 154 -17.26 2.07 -24.32
N GLY A 155 -16.35 3.02 -24.58
CA GLY A 155 -15.00 2.76 -25.08
C GLY A 155 -14.08 2.03 -24.08
N ARG A 156 -14.53 1.87 -22.83
CA ARG A 156 -13.83 1.09 -21.78
C ARG A 156 -14.36 -0.33 -21.63
N GLU A 157 -15.38 -0.75 -22.39
CA GLU A 157 -15.80 -2.16 -22.40
C GLU A 157 -14.71 -3.01 -23.05
N PRO A 158 -14.30 -4.12 -22.41
CA PRO A 158 -13.25 -4.95 -22.95
C PRO A 158 -13.71 -5.65 -24.23
N THR A 159 -12.74 -5.88 -25.10
CA THR A 159 -12.89 -6.58 -26.37
C THR A 159 -12.02 -7.83 -26.37
N GLU A 160 -12.14 -8.65 -27.43
CA GLU A 160 -11.27 -9.81 -27.65
C GLU A 160 -9.78 -9.41 -27.77
N LYS A 161 -9.47 -8.14 -28.02
CA LYS A 161 -8.08 -7.65 -28.04
C LYS A 161 -7.48 -7.52 -26.65
N ASP A 162 -8.31 -7.31 -25.63
CA ASP A 162 -7.87 -7.05 -24.26
C ASP A 162 -7.72 -8.38 -23.51
N MET A 163 -8.76 -9.21 -23.55
CA MET A 163 -8.75 -10.52 -22.91
C MET A 163 -9.65 -11.53 -23.64
N CYS A 164 -9.15 -12.75 -23.81
CA CYS A 164 -9.86 -13.85 -24.45
C CYS A 164 -9.85 -15.11 -23.58
N ILE A 165 -10.96 -15.85 -23.61
CA ILE A 165 -11.07 -17.19 -23.01
C ILE A 165 -10.97 -18.21 -24.13
N ILE A 166 -9.99 -19.12 -24.05
CA ILE A 166 -9.72 -20.11 -25.08
C ILE A 166 -9.60 -21.51 -24.49
N PHE A 167 -9.85 -22.52 -25.33
CA PHE A 167 -9.62 -23.92 -24.97
C PHE A 167 -8.14 -24.30 -25.13
N PRO A 168 -7.63 -25.32 -24.40
CA PRO A 168 -6.26 -25.80 -24.56
C PRO A 168 -5.89 -26.25 -25.98
N SER A 169 -6.88 -26.69 -26.78
CA SER A 169 -6.69 -27.04 -28.20
C SER A 169 -6.39 -25.81 -29.07
N GLU A 170 -7.06 -24.70 -28.80
CA GLU A 170 -6.85 -23.43 -29.49
C GLU A 170 -5.53 -22.79 -29.07
N ALA A 171 -5.20 -22.85 -27.78
CA ALA A 171 -3.89 -22.51 -27.25
C ALA A 171 -2.77 -23.22 -28.05
N LYS A 172 -2.87 -24.55 -28.21
CA LYS A 172 -1.91 -25.33 -29.01
C LYS A 172 -1.81 -24.85 -30.47
N ARG A 173 -2.90 -24.39 -31.07
CA ARG A 173 -2.91 -23.82 -32.43
C ARG A 173 -2.18 -22.48 -32.50
N LEU A 174 -2.34 -21.62 -31.49
CA LEU A 174 -1.78 -20.27 -31.48
C LEU A 174 -0.28 -20.26 -31.19
N TRP A 175 0.16 -20.98 -30.16
CA TRP A 175 1.54 -20.90 -29.65
C TRP A 175 2.29 -22.25 -29.60
N GLY A 176 1.69 -23.33 -30.10
CA GLY A 176 2.34 -24.63 -30.20
C GLY A 176 2.46 -25.36 -28.85
N GLN A 177 3.67 -25.86 -28.56
CA GLN A 177 3.94 -26.73 -27.40
C GLN A 177 4.73 -26.05 -26.28
N SER A 178 4.99 -24.74 -26.37
CA SER A 178 5.76 -24.03 -25.34
C SER A 178 5.44 -22.56 -25.25
N ALA A 179 5.55 -22.01 -24.05
CA ALA A 179 5.56 -20.57 -23.77
C ALA A 179 6.79 -20.20 -22.93
N SER A 180 7.23 -18.95 -23.06
CA SER A 180 8.29 -18.40 -22.20
C SER A 180 7.73 -18.16 -20.80
N LEU A 181 8.40 -18.67 -19.76
CA LEU A 181 7.95 -18.52 -18.38
C LEU A 181 8.35 -17.14 -17.85
N VAL A 182 7.40 -16.43 -17.26
CA VAL A 182 7.62 -15.28 -16.40
C VAL A 182 7.28 -15.71 -14.98
N SER A 183 8.31 -16.07 -14.22
CA SER A 183 8.19 -16.61 -12.87
C SER A 183 7.97 -15.53 -11.81
N GLY A 184 7.38 -15.96 -10.69
CA GLY A 184 7.07 -15.15 -9.53
C GLY A 184 5.75 -14.39 -9.64
N THR A 185 5.38 -13.71 -8.56
CA THR A 185 4.14 -12.92 -8.49
C THR A 185 4.32 -11.58 -9.21
N SER A 186 3.39 -11.28 -10.12
CA SER A 186 3.33 -10.01 -10.85
C SER A 186 2.12 -9.19 -10.43
N PHE A 187 2.32 -7.94 -10.02
CA PHE A 187 1.24 -6.98 -9.86
C PHE A 187 1.04 -6.27 -11.19
N LEU A 188 -0.09 -6.51 -11.85
CA LEU A 188 -0.41 -5.91 -13.14
C LEU A 188 -1.44 -4.81 -12.92
N VAL A 189 -1.11 -3.60 -13.33
CA VAL A 189 -1.95 -2.41 -13.19
C VAL A 189 -2.35 -1.95 -14.59
N ASN A 190 -3.57 -2.28 -15.00
CA ASN A 190 -4.12 -1.93 -16.31
C ASN A 190 -4.64 -0.47 -16.37
N ASP A 191 -4.45 0.30 -15.30
CA ASP A 191 -4.92 1.68 -15.20
C ASP A 191 -4.17 2.63 -16.17
N PRO A 192 -4.85 3.66 -16.72
CA PRO A 192 -4.21 4.77 -17.41
C PRO A 192 -3.43 5.65 -16.43
N PRO A 193 -2.49 6.50 -16.91
CA PRO A 193 -1.67 7.36 -16.04
C PRO A 193 -2.47 8.40 -15.23
N GLN A 194 -3.72 8.70 -15.62
CA GLN A 194 -4.57 9.79 -15.12
C GLN A 194 -4.65 9.93 -13.59
N PHE A 195 -4.59 8.82 -12.84
CA PHE A 195 -4.68 8.83 -11.37
C PHE A 195 -3.41 8.35 -10.68
N LEU A 196 -2.49 7.71 -11.41
CA LEU A 196 -1.35 7.02 -10.82
C LEU A 196 -0.29 7.99 -10.30
N ASP A 197 -0.21 9.20 -10.86
CA ASP A 197 0.70 10.26 -10.46
C ASP A 197 0.30 11.00 -9.18
N HIS A 198 -0.69 10.47 -8.45
CA HIS A 198 -1.19 11.10 -7.24
C HIS A 198 -1.08 10.16 -6.04
N TYR A 199 -0.47 10.64 -4.94
CA TYR A 199 -0.14 9.82 -3.76
C TYR A 199 -1.34 9.06 -3.18
N TYR A 200 -2.47 9.75 -2.99
CA TYR A 200 -3.70 9.12 -2.50
C TYR A 200 -4.18 7.95 -3.38
N HIS A 201 -4.35 8.19 -4.68
CA HIS A 201 -4.84 7.16 -5.61
C HIS A 201 -3.86 5.98 -5.74
N PHE A 202 -2.55 6.24 -5.67
CA PHE A 202 -1.55 5.18 -5.68
C PHE A 202 -1.52 4.38 -4.37
N ALA A 203 -1.45 5.04 -3.21
CA ALA A 203 -1.25 4.37 -1.93
C ALA A 203 -2.56 3.84 -1.31
N ALA A 204 -3.60 4.68 -1.23
CA ALA A 204 -4.85 4.35 -0.54
C ALA A 204 -5.86 3.60 -1.41
N GLU A 205 -5.76 3.70 -2.75
CA GLU A 205 -6.61 2.91 -3.65
C GLU A 205 -5.85 1.75 -4.30
N LEU A 206 -4.78 2.03 -5.07
CA LEU A 206 -4.11 1.00 -5.85
C LEU A 206 -3.30 0.01 -5.00
N LEU A 207 -2.34 0.48 -4.20
CA LEU A 207 -1.48 -0.37 -3.37
C LEU A 207 -2.31 -1.10 -2.31
N LEU A 208 -3.24 -0.38 -1.67
CA LEU A 208 -4.18 -0.97 -0.73
C LEU A 208 -4.99 -2.08 -1.40
N GLY A 209 -5.59 -1.84 -2.57
CA GLY A 209 -6.38 -2.85 -3.29
C GLY A 209 -5.55 -4.03 -3.80
N LEU A 210 -4.35 -3.78 -4.34
CA LEU A 210 -3.42 -4.83 -4.81
C LEU A 210 -3.05 -5.76 -3.66
N TRP A 211 -2.60 -5.18 -2.54
CA TRP A 211 -2.20 -5.97 -1.38
C TRP A 211 -3.39 -6.65 -0.70
N ARG A 212 -4.54 -5.97 -0.61
CA ARG A 212 -5.77 -6.55 -0.06
C ARG A 212 -6.26 -7.74 -0.87
N THR A 213 -6.11 -7.66 -2.19
CA THR A 213 -6.39 -8.76 -3.11
C THR A 213 -5.39 -9.88 -2.88
N TYR A 214 -4.09 -9.60 -2.93
CA TYR A 214 -3.05 -10.63 -2.80
C TYR A 214 -3.06 -11.35 -1.44
N SER A 215 -3.26 -10.62 -0.35
CA SER A 215 -3.39 -11.16 1.01
C SER A 215 -4.60 -12.07 1.19
N SER A 216 -5.57 -12.10 0.26
CA SER A 216 -6.66 -13.08 0.30
C SER A 216 -6.20 -14.53 0.16
N LEU A 217 -5.00 -14.73 -0.39
CA LEU A 217 -4.39 -16.06 -0.51
C LEU A 217 -3.79 -16.57 0.81
N ASP A 218 -3.60 -15.70 1.82
CA ASP A 218 -3.04 -16.06 3.12
C ASP A 218 -3.91 -15.53 4.26
N PRO A 219 -4.86 -16.35 4.77
CA PRO A 219 -5.67 -15.99 5.92
C PRO A 219 -4.89 -16.07 7.24
N THR A 220 -3.63 -16.53 7.25
CA THR A 220 -2.82 -16.78 8.45
C THR A 220 -1.88 -15.64 8.82
N ILE A 221 -1.96 -14.49 8.12
CA ILE A 221 -1.12 -13.32 8.41
C ILE A 221 -1.29 -12.90 9.88
N SER A 222 -0.15 -12.80 10.59
CA SER A 222 -0.12 -12.51 12.03
C SER A 222 -0.12 -11.01 12.34
N ALA A 223 -0.40 -10.67 13.61
CA ALA A 223 -0.30 -9.30 14.13
C ALA A 223 1.10 -8.69 13.95
N GLN A 224 2.14 -9.54 14.01
CA GLN A 224 3.55 -9.21 13.80
C GLN A 224 3.89 -8.99 12.31
N GLY A 225 2.93 -9.17 11.39
CA GLY A 225 3.15 -9.01 9.96
C GLY A 225 3.93 -10.16 9.31
N VAL A 226 3.90 -11.37 9.88
CA VAL A 226 4.45 -12.56 9.23
C VAL A 226 3.43 -13.11 8.23
N THR A 227 3.89 -13.47 7.03
CA THR A 227 3.07 -14.03 5.95
C THR A 227 3.83 -15.12 5.20
N HIS A 228 3.10 -16.08 4.64
CA HIS A 228 3.63 -17.13 3.76
C HIS A 228 3.66 -16.71 2.28
N LEU A 229 3.14 -15.52 1.96
CA LEU A 229 3.11 -15.02 0.59
C LEU A 229 4.49 -14.56 0.15
N PRO A 230 4.95 -14.96 -1.06
CA PRO A 230 6.19 -14.43 -1.60
C PRO A 230 6.02 -12.96 -1.96
N SER A 231 7.09 -12.19 -1.79
CA SER A 231 7.14 -10.79 -2.21
C SER A 231 6.92 -10.66 -3.73
N PRO A 232 6.13 -9.69 -4.21
CA PRO A 232 5.92 -9.49 -5.64
C PRO A 232 7.25 -9.23 -6.35
N SER A 233 7.50 -9.99 -7.41
CA SER A 233 8.74 -9.89 -8.17
C SER A 233 8.74 -8.68 -9.11
N ARG A 234 7.56 -8.25 -9.56
CA ARG A 234 7.41 -7.16 -10.53
C ARG A 234 6.06 -6.46 -10.43
N MET A 235 6.05 -5.18 -10.81
CA MET A 235 4.86 -4.38 -11.06
C MET A 235 4.84 -3.93 -12.53
N ILE A 236 3.79 -4.26 -13.27
CA ILE A 236 3.66 -4.05 -14.71
C ILE A 236 2.60 -2.98 -14.97
N PHE A 237 2.96 -1.96 -15.73
CA PHE A 237 2.06 -0.89 -16.18
C PHE A 237 1.99 -0.83 -17.71
N PRO A 238 1.04 -1.56 -18.35
CA PRO A 238 0.98 -1.64 -19.80
C PRO A 238 0.72 -0.31 -20.52
N HIS A 239 0.05 0.64 -19.85
CA HIS A 239 -0.41 1.91 -20.45
C HIS A 239 0.32 3.14 -19.92
N VAL A 240 1.38 2.94 -19.12
CA VAL A 240 2.07 4.03 -18.41
C VAL A 240 3.53 4.07 -18.83
N SER A 241 3.98 5.22 -19.31
CA SER A 241 5.41 5.44 -19.59
C SER A 241 6.22 5.56 -18.29
N ALA A 242 7.51 5.23 -18.36
CA ALA A 242 8.40 5.30 -17.22
C ALA A 242 8.34 6.66 -16.49
N GLY A 243 8.18 6.60 -15.17
CA GLY A 243 8.14 7.79 -14.30
C GLY A 243 6.81 8.55 -14.26
N LYS A 244 5.83 8.24 -15.11
CA LYS A 244 4.52 8.91 -15.12
C LYS A 244 3.62 8.54 -13.94
N TRP A 245 3.91 7.45 -13.23
CA TRP A 245 3.22 7.06 -12.00
C TRP A 245 3.79 7.74 -10.73
N ASN A 246 4.90 8.47 -10.85
CA ASN A 246 5.52 9.11 -9.69
C ASN A 246 4.83 10.42 -9.40
N ASP A 247 4.31 10.55 -8.19
CA ASP A 247 3.76 11.80 -7.69
C ASP A 247 4.82 12.90 -7.58
N TYR A 248 4.32 14.13 -7.41
CA TYR A 248 5.15 15.32 -7.27
C TYR A 248 6.14 15.20 -6.10
N ALA A 249 5.72 14.64 -4.96
CA ALA A 249 6.56 14.47 -3.77
C ALA A 249 7.41 13.19 -3.81
N LYS A 250 7.32 12.39 -4.89
CA LYS A 250 8.01 11.10 -5.07
C LYS A 250 7.72 10.11 -3.94
N MET A 251 6.58 10.26 -3.27
CA MET A 251 6.15 9.36 -2.21
C MET A 251 5.83 7.97 -2.76
N ASN A 252 5.19 7.87 -3.94
CA ASN A 252 4.86 6.61 -4.61
C ASN A 252 6.10 5.72 -4.78
N SER A 253 7.15 6.28 -5.38
CA SER A 253 8.44 5.60 -5.53
C SER A 253 9.11 5.26 -4.21
N PHE A 254 9.00 6.14 -3.21
CA PHE A 254 9.63 5.95 -1.91
C PHE A 254 8.99 4.78 -1.16
N ILE A 255 7.67 4.80 -0.98
CA ILE A 255 6.95 3.73 -0.26
C ILE A 255 7.07 2.41 -1.00
N SER A 256 6.97 2.41 -2.33
CA SER A 256 6.94 1.16 -3.10
C SER A 256 8.29 0.43 -3.03
N ARG A 257 9.41 1.17 -3.01
CA ARG A 257 10.76 0.61 -2.85
C ARG A 257 11.09 0.23 -1.41
N ALA A 258 10.54 0.95 -0.45
CA ALA A 258 10.67 0.59 0.96
C ALA A 258 9.94 -0.72 1.28
N ILE A 259 8.70 -0.86 0.79
CA ILE A 259 7.85 -2.03 1.06
C ILE A 259 8.32 -3.27 0.30
N PHE A 260 8.71 -3.10 -0.97
CA PHE A 260 9.11 -4.17 -1.87
C PHE A 260 10.48 -3.88 -2.53
N PRO A 261 11.60 -4.04 -1.81
CA PRO A 261 12.92 -3.63 -2.30
C PRO A 261 13.40 -4.42 -3.53
N SER A 262 12.98 -5.68 -3.69
CA SER A 262 13.38 -6.53 -4.82
C SER A 262 12.43 -6.46 -6.03
N MET A 263 11.33 -5.69 -5.95
CA MET A 263 10.33 -5.63 -7.01
C MET A 263 10.82 -4.79 -8.19
N SER A 264 10.78 -5.36 -9.40
CA SER A 264 11.05 -4.61 -10.63
C SER A 264 9.81 -3.87 -11.14
N TYR A 265 10.02 -2.91 -12.02
CA TYR A 265 8.96 -2.13 -12.65
C TYR A 265 9.07 -2.28 -14.17
N GLU A 266 7.98 -2.73 -14.80
CA GLU A 266 7.85 -2.84 -16.26
C GLU A 266 6.81 -1.79 -16.72
N TYR A 267 7.16 -1.02 -17.74
CA TYR A 267 6.33 0.07 -18.26
C TYR A 267 5.78 -0.27 -19.64
N GLN A 268 5.05 0.68 -20.24
CA GLN A 268 4.44 0.52 -21.56
C GLN A 268 5.41 0.01 -22.62
N ASN A 269 6.64 0.54 -22.68
CA ASN A 269 7.62 0.09 -23.67
C ASN A 269 8.06 -1.36 -23.42
N ASP A 270 8.30 -1.75 -22.16
CA ASP A 270 8.65 -3.14 -21.82
C ASP A 270 7.52 -4.11 -22.19
N PHE A 271 6.26 -3.68 -22.00
CA PHE A 271 5.09 -4.43 -22.42
C PHE A 271 5.01 -4.57 -23.95
N LEU A 272 5.25 -3.49 -24.69
CA LEU A 272 5.30 -3.50 -26.16
C LEU A 272 6.46 -4.36 -26.70
N ASP A 273 7.61 -4.37 -26.03
CA ASP A 273 8.74 -5.23 -26.40
C ASP A 273 8.37 -6.72 -26.28
N ARG A 274 7.59 -7.10 -25.24
CA ARG A 274 7.03 -8.46 -25.13
C ARG A 274 6.10 -8.76 -26.29
N VAL A 275 5.25 -7.81 -26.68
CA VAL A 275 4.32 -7.93 -27.81
C VAL A 275 5.09 -8.15 -29.11
N ASP A 276 6.15 -7.38 -29.35
CA ASP A 276 6.97 -7.43 -30.57
C ASP A 276 7.68 -8.77 -30.77
N THR A 277 7.98 -9.50 -29.68
CA THR A 277 8.57 -10.84 -29.80
C THR A 277 7.71 -11.83 -30.60
N GLY A 278 6.40 -11.60 -30.69
CA GLY A 278 5.46 -12.50 -31.35
C GLY A 278 5.41 -13.90 -30.72
N ARG A 279 5.79 -14.03 -29.44
CA ARG A 279 5.79 -15.29 -28.67
C ARG A 279 4.87 -15.20 -27.46
N ALA A 280 4.33 -16.35 -27.05
CA ALA A 280 3.51 -16.44 -25.86
C ALA A 280 4.36 -16.43 -24.59
N PHE A 281 3.97 -15.61 -23.63
CA PHE A 281 4.51 -15.60 -22.27
C PHE A 281 3.48 -16.18 -21.31
N LEU A 282 3.92 -17.05 -20.41
CA LEU A 282 3.12 -17.59 -19.32
C LEU A 282 3.55 -16.91 -18.04
N LEU A 283 2.65 -16.14 -17.41
CA LEU A 283 2.88 -15.53 -16.11
C LEU A 283 2.37 -16.48 -15.04
N GLU A 284 3.25 -16.86 -14.12
CA GLU A 284 2.97 -17.86 -13.09
C GLU A 284 1.82 -17.43 -12.17
N ARG A 285 1.92 -16.22 -11.60
CA ARG A 285 0.87 -15.61 -10.78
C ARG A 285 0.75 -14.13 -11.08
N VAL A 286 -0.48 -13.66 -11.31
CA VAL A 286 -0.79 -12.27 -11.60
C VAL A 286 -1.90 -11.78 -10.69
N VAL A 287 -1.64 -10.71 -9.96
CA VAL A 287 -2.67 -9.90 -9.30
C VAL A 287 -3.01 -8.78 -10.27
N PHE A 288 -4.17 -8.89 -10.91
CA PHE A 288 -4.64 -8.00 -11.96
C PHE A 288 -5.54 -6.93 -11.35
N ALA A 289 -5.14 -5.68 -11.49
CA ALA A 289 -5.87 -4.49 -11.06
C ALA A 289 -6.34 -3.68 -12.28
N ASP A 290 -7.64 -3.35 -12.29
CA ASP A 290 -8.26 -2.50 -13.31
C ASP A 290 -9.35 -1.62 -12.69
N ARG A 291 -9.08 -0.31 -12.64
CA ARG A 291 -9.98 0.71 -12.07
C ARG A 291 -11.29 0.82 -12.84
N ALA A 292 -11.28 0.72 -14.17
CA ALA A 292 -12.51 0.85 -14.96
C ALA A 292 -13.42 -0.38 -14.81
N ALA A 293 -12.85 -1.57 -14.61
CA ALA A 293 -13.60 -2.76 -14.24
C ALA A 293 -14.15 -2.67 -12.81
N ALA A 294 -13.40 -2.11 -11.85
CA ALA A 294 -13.88 -1.87 -10.49
C ALA A 294 -15.10 -0.93 -10.45
N PHE A 295 -15.21 0.02 -11.37
CA PHE A 295 -16.37 0.93 -11.45
C PHE A 295 -17.70 0.21 -11.70
N ARG A 296 -17.65 -1.01 -12.25
CA ARG A 296 -18.83 -1.83 -12.53
C ARG A 296 -19.27 -2.65 -11.31
N GLY A 297 -18.54 -2.57 -10.21
CA GLY A 297 -18.84 -3.29 -8.98
C GLY A 297 -19.88 -2.58 -8.08
N PRO A 298 -20.57 -3.36 -7.23
CA PRO A 298 -21.61 -2.83 -6.35
C PRO A 298 -21.07 -1.99 -5.19
N GLU A 299 -19.90 -2.31 -4.65
CA GLU A 299 -19.30 -1.58 -3.53
C GLU A 299 -18.68 -0.26 -3.98
N PHE A 300 -18.12 -0.22 -5.21
CA PHE A 300 -17.69 1.04 -5.82
C PHE A 300 -18.87 2.01 -5.96
N SER A 301 -20.02 1.51 -6.41
CA SER A 301 -21.24 2.32 -6.61
C SER A 301 -21.74 2.96 -5.31
N ARG A 302 -21.40 2.37 -4.15
CA ARG A 302 -21.68 2.93 -2.83
C ARG A 302 -20.60 3.91 -2.40
N THR A 303 -19.34 3.48 -2.47
CA THR A 303 -18.24 4.12 -1.75
C THR A 303 -17.44 5.14 -2.54
N TRP A 304 -17.47 5.10 -3.87
CA TRP A 304 -16.57 5.96 -4.64
C TRP A 304 -15.17 5.37 -4.86
N ARG A 305 -14.87 4.21 -4.26
CA ARG A 305 -13.49 3.72 -4.07
C ARG A 305 -13.27 2.40 -4.76
N THR A 306 -12.26 2.29 -5.62
CA THR A 306 -11.96 1.02 -6.29
C THR A 306 -11.52 -0.07 -5.32
N ALA A 307 -10.78 0.30 -4.28
CA ALA A 307 -10.32 -0.63 -3.27
C ALA A 307 -11.45 -1.23 -2.42
N SER A 308 -12.66 -0.64 -2.42
CA SER A 308 -13.83 -1.21 -1.74
C SER A 308 -14.19 -2.61 -2.24
N GLU A 309 -14.09 -2.83 -3.54
CA GLU A 309 -14.29 -4.14 -4.15
C GLU A 309 -13.28 -5.16 -3.63
N ALA A 310 -12.00 -4.79 -3.54
CA ALA A 310 -10.95 -5.69 -3.03
C ALA A 310 -11.16 -6.06 -1.56
N VAL A 311 -11.69 -5.16 -0.74
CA VAL A 311 -11.95 -5.40 0.70
C VAL A 311 -13.04 -6.45 0.92
N THR A 312 -13.86 -6.77 -0.08
CA THR A 312 -14.87 -7.85 -0.01
C THR A 312 -14.27 -9.25 0.01
N LEU A 313 -13.03 -9.42 -0.49
CA LEU A 313 -12.35 -10.72 -0.52
C LEU A 313 -12.03 -11.20 0.90
N GLN A 314 -12.06 -12.49 1.17
CA GLN A 314 -11.64 -12.99 2.48
C GLN A 314 -10.15 -12.71 2.72
N ALA A 315 -9.75 -12.22 3.89
CA ALA A 315 -8.34 -12.09 4.30
C ALA A 315 -8.22 -12.09 5.83
N SER A 316 -6.99 -12.25 6.33
CA SER A 316 -6.68 -12.08 7.76
C SER A 316 -7.07 -10.69 8.25
N LYS A 317 -7.47 -10.56 9.52
CA LYS A 317 -7.65 -9.25 10.18
C LYS A 317 -6.38 -8.39 10.13
N TYR A 318 -5.21 -9.02 10.12
CA TYR A 318 -3.91 -8.37 10.13
C TYR A 318 -3.30 -8.21 8.72
N TRP A 319 -4.12 -8.28 7.67
CA TRP A 319 -3.68 -8.26 6.28
C TRP A 319 -2.73 -7.08 5.98
N TRP A 320 -2.91 -5.89 6.54
CA TRP A 320 -2.06 -4.73 6.28
C TRP A 320 -0.72 -4.73 7.05
N SER A 321 -0.60 -5.55 8.10
CA SER A 321 0.56 -5.56 9.00
C SER A 321 1.92 -5.80 8.30
N PRO A 322 2.06 -6.73 7.32
CA PRO A 322 3.33 -6.93 6.62
C PRO A 322 3.79 -5.69 5.85
N ILE A 323 2.87 -4.98 5.20
CA ILE A 323 3.17 -3.76 4.42
C ILE A 323 3.65 -2.65 5.35
N ARG A 324 2.89 -2.44 6.44
CA ARG A 324 3.24 -1.46 7.46
C ARG A 324 4.59 -1.78 8.08
N LYS A 325 4.83 -3.05 8.45
CA LYS A 325 6.10 -3.50 9.03
C LYS A 325 7.29 -3.17 8.15
N ASN A 326 7.28 -3.60 6.88
CA ASN A 326 8.41 -3.37 5.98
C ASN A 326 8.73 -1.87 5.81
N LEU A 327 7.69 -1.04 5.73
CA LEU A 327 7.88 0.41 5.63
C LEU A 327 8.48 1.00 6.91
N LEU A 328 8.03 0.56 8.08
CA LEU A 328 8.51 1.07 9.36
C LEU A 328 9.92 0.60 9.68
N GLU A 329 10.29 -0.63 9.32
CA GLU A 329 11.68 -1.10 9.41
C GLU A 329 12.60 -0.26 8.52
N PHE A 330 12.20 -0.03 7.26
CA PHE A 330 12.97 0.78 6.32
C PHE A 330 13.21 2.22 6.83
N VAL A 331 12.19 2.83 7.42
CA VAL A 331 12.27 4.20 7.95
C VAL A 331 12.92 4.22 9.35
N GLY A 332 12.81 3.15 10.14
CA GLY A 332 13.43 3.03 11.46
C GLY A 332 14.95 2.94 11.41
N ASP A 333 15.49 2.22 10.42
CA ASP A 333 16.93 1.96 10.30
C ASP A 333 17.75 3.15 9.76
N GLY A 334 17.10 4.25 9.35
CA GLY A 334 17.74 5.41 8.72
C GLY A 334 17.92 6.62 9.66
N HIS A 335 19.17 7.02 9.93
CA HIS A 335 19.61 8.29 10.54
C HIS A 335 18.51 9.13 11.24
N GLY A 336 18.20 8.85 12.51
CA GLY A 336 17.29 9.74 13.25
C GLY A 336 16.63 9.23 14.53
N GLY A 337 16.97 8.04 15.02
CA GLY A 337 16.51 7.51 16.30
C GLY A 337 16.04 6.07 16.15
N ASP A 338 16.48 5.20 17.06
CA ASP A 338 15.96 3.84 17.18
C ASP A 338 14.45 3.94 17.43
N MET A 339 13.65 3.59 16.42
CA MET A 339 12.22 3.40 16.60
C MET A 339 12.02 1.99 17.14
N ASP A 340 11.60 1.88 18.41
CA ASP A 340 11.16 0.58 18.92
C ASP A 340 9.88 0.17 18.17
N LEU A 341 9.96 -0.94 17.45
CA LEU A 341 8.83 -1.50 16.71
C LEU A 341 7.65 -1.83 17.65
N GLY A 342 7.93 -2.09 18.93
CA GLY A 342 6.94 -2.23 19.99
C GLY A 342 6.16 -0.94 20.26
N ASP A 343 6.84 0.22 20.33
CA ASP A 343 6.19 1.52 20.60
C ASP A 343 5.23 1.97 19.49
N VAL A 344 5.49 1.54 18.25
CA VAL A 344 4.60 1.73 17.09
C VAL A 344 3.63 0.57 16.87
N GLY A 345 3.57 -0.37 17.81
CA GLY A 345 2.60 -1.46 17.87
C GLY A 345 2.71 -2.51 16.76
N ILE A 346 3.91 -2.74 16.24
CA ILE A 346 4.19 -3.96 15.47
C ILE A 346 4.41 -5.09 16.46
N GLY A 347 3.59 -6.14 16.36
CA GLY A 347 3.74 -7.33 17.20
C GLY A 347 3.09 -7.28 18.58
N ILE A 348 2.51 -6.14 18.96
CA ILE A 348 1.48 -6.08 20.00
C ILE A 348 0.19 -6.63 19.38
N GLY A 349 0.15 -7.95 19.22
CA GLY A 349 -1.14 -8.62 19.25
C GLY A 349 -1.73 -8.23 20.59
N VAL A 350 -2.89 -7.57 20.58
CA VAL A 350 -3.74 -7.55 21.78
C VAL A 350 -4.31 -8.96 21.93
N GLU A 351 -3.44 -9.95 22.14
CA GLU A 351 -3.69 -10.95 23.15
C GLU A 351 -3.56 -10.14 24.43
N ILE A 352 -4.70 -9.68 24.94
CA ILE A 352 -4.79 -9.44 26.37
C ILE A 352 -4.40 -10.82 26.93
N PRO A 353 -3.23 -10.98 27.59
CA PRO A 353 -3.00 -12.24 28.30
C PRO A 353 -4.21 -12.39 29.19
N ASP A 354 -4.95 -13.49 29.00
CA ASP A 354 -6.19 -13.73 29.73
C ASP A 354 -5.87 -13.45 31.18
N ILE A 355 -6.53 -12.43 31.73
CA ILE A 355 -6.30 -11.98 33.10
C ILE A 355 -6.49 -13.16 34.06
N GLU A 356 -7.23 -14.19 33.63
CA GLU A 356 -7.43 -15.46 34.30
C GLU A 356 -6.15 -16.31 34.42
N GLU A 357 -5.27 -16.42 33.42
CA GLU A 357 -4.06 -17.27 33.54
C GLU A 357 -3.03 -16.72 34.55
N ASP A 358 -2.81 -15.40 34.56
CA ASP A 358 -1.88 -14.75 35.51
C ASP A 358 -2.46 -14.67 36.94
N ILE A 359 -3.79 -14.58 37.07
CA ILE A 359 -4.47 -14.63 38.38
C ILE A 359 -4.50 -16.06 38.91
N GLU A 360 -4.82 -17.06 38.09
CA GLU A 360 -4.85 -18.47 38.50
C GLU A 360 -3.47 -18.98 38.92
N ALA A 361 -2.40 -18.55 38.24
CA ALA A 361 -1.03 -18.87 38.64
C ALA A 361 -0.65 -18.30 40.02
N PHE A 362 -1.18 -17.12 40.38
CA PHE A 362 -0.98 -16.51 41.70
C PHE A 362 -1.92 -17.08 42.78
N GLU A 363 -3.15 -17.45 42.41
CA GLU A 363 -4.13 -18.10 43.29
C GLU A 363 -3.70 -19.51 43.71
N ALA A 364 -2.85 -20.17 42.91
CA ALA A 364 -2.26 -21.46 43.24
C ALA A 364 -1.08 -21.36 44.24
N GLU A 365 -0.41 -20.21 44.37
CA GLU A 365 0.78 -20.04 45.22
C GLU A 365 0.50 -19.42 46.59
N GLU A 366 -0.42 -18.45 46.72
CA GLU A 366 -0.70 -17.82 48.03
C GLU A 366 -2.18 -17.48 48.22
N GLY A 367 -2.75 -17.89 49.36
CA GLY A 367 -4.10 -17.51 49.79
C GLY A 367 -4.19 -16.03 50.21
N ALA A 368 -4.08 -15.12 49.24
CA ALA A 368 -4.08 -13.67 49.46
C ALA A 368 -5.48 -13.11 49.77
N MET A 369 -5.55 -12.14 50.69
CA MET A 369 -6.78 -11.43 51.06
C MET A 369 -7.27 -10.52 49.91
N GLU A 370 -8.59 -10.29 49.83
CA GLU A 370 -9.26 -9.51 48.78
C GLU A 370 -8.66 -8.10 48.58
N GLU A 371 -8.18 -7.47 49.65
CA GLU A 371 -7.53 -6.16 49.62
C GLU A 371 -6.16 -6.17 48.91
N GLU A 372 -5.38 -7.26 49.03
CA GLU A 372 -4.11 -7.41 48.31
C GLU A 372 -4.36 -7.69 46.82
N LYS A 373 -5.47 -8.37 46.49
CA LYS A 373 -5.91 -8.57 45.10
C LYS A 373 -6.29 -7.25 44.43
N GLU A 374 -6.99 -6.35 45.13
CA GLU A 374 -7.31 -5.02 44.59
C GLU A 374 -6.06 -4.17 44.35
N VAL A 375 -5.10 -4.20 45.28
CA VAL A 375 -3.83 -3.45 45.12
C VAL A 375 -2.98 -4.01 43.99
N LEU A 376 -2.90 -5.34 43.84
CA LEU A 376 -2.19 -5.97 42.72
C LEU A 376 -2.88 -5.67 41.39
N ARG A 377 -4.21 -5.72 41.33
CA ARG A 377 -5.00 -5.31 40.16
C ARG A 377 -4.77 -3.85 39.79
N GLU A 378 -4.75 -2.94 40.75
CA GLU A 378 -4.44 -1.52 40.51
C GLU A 378 -3.00 -1.32 40.02
N LYS A 379 -2.05 -2.12 40.52
CA LYS A 379 -0.65 -2.09 40.10
C LYS A 379 -0.49 -2.61 38.67
N ILE A 380 -1.07 -3.78 38.35
CA ILE A 380 -1.09 -4.33 36.99
C ILE A 380 -1.85 -3.39 36.03
N MET A 381 -2.94 -2.75 36.47
CA MET A 381 -3.65 -1.74 35.70
C MET A 381 -2.78 -0.52 35.42
N LYS A 382 -2.03 -0.01 36.40
CA LYS A 382 -1.08 1.11 36.21
C LYS A 382 0.11 0.72 35.35
N GLU A 383 0.60 -0.51 35.48
CA GLU A 383 1.69 -1.05 34.67
C GLU A 383 1.22 -1.21 33.21
N LYS A 384 0.03 -1.80 32.96
CA LYS A 384 -0.61 -1.83 31.62
C LYS A 384 -1.00 -0.44 31.09
N GLN A 385 -1.25 0.53 31.97
CA GLN A 385 -1.50 1.94 31.61
C GLN A 385 -0.20 2.69 31.27
N ALA A 386 0.94 2.24 31.80
CA ALA A 386 2.28 2.65 31.39
C ALA A 386 2.75 1.90 30.13
N GLU A 387 2.29 0.67 29.92
CA GLU A 387 2.51 -0.17 28.74
C GLU A 387 1.69 0.31 27.53
N ALA A 388 0.50 0.88 27.77
CA ALA A 388 -0.25 1.63 26.77
C ALA A 388 0.43 2.98 26.53
N SER A 389 1.30 3.03 25.52
CA SER A 389 2.06 4.23 25.14
C SER A 389 1.23 5.53 25.22
N LYS A 390 1.89 6.58 25.69
CA LYS A 390 1.33 7.94 25.83
C LYS A 390 0.63 8.32 24.50
N PRO A 391 -0.67 8.67 24.51
CA PRO A 391 -1.39 9.00 23.29
C PRO A 391 -0.70 10.13 22.52
N VAL A 392 -0.53 9.89 21.21
CA VAL A 392 0.00 10.89 20.28
C VAL A 392 -1.15 11.43 19.43
N ILE A 393 -1.40 12.72 19.56
CA ILE A 393 -2.40 13.46 18.79
C ILE A 393 -1.66 14.25 17.71
N THR A 394 -2.10 14.11 16.46
CA THR A 394 -1.49 14.80 15.32
C THR A 394 -2.55 15.53 14.52
N TYR A 395 -2.45 16.85 14.52
CA TYR A 395 -3.23 17.73 13.67
C TYR A 395 -2.43 18.09 12.41
N VAL A 396 -2.90 17.61 11.26
CA VAL A 396 -2.38 17.95 9.93
C VAL A 396 -2.98 19.30 9.51
N SER A 397 -2.25 20.37 9.81
CA SER A 397 -2.62 21.73 9.44
C SER A 397 -2.47 21.96 7.94
N ARG A 398 -3.40 22.74 7.37
CA ARG A 398 -3.36 23.22 5.99
C ARG A 398 -3.31 24.73 5.87
N GLN A 399 -3.08 25.44 6.97
CA GLN A 399 -3.14 26.91 6.97
C GLN A 399 -2.11 27.56 6.04
N ASP A 400 -1.00 26.87 5.77
CA ASP A 400 0.04 27.35 4.85
C ASP A 400 -0.19 26.94 3.38
N TRP A 401 -1.23 26.15 3.08
CA TRP A 401 -1.38 25.47 1.79
C TRP A 401 -2.17 26.28 0.74
N GLY A 402 -2.99 27.24 1.17
CA GLY A 402 -3.75 28.15 0.30
C GLY A 402 -5.05 27.59 -0.30
N ARG A 403 -5.40 26.32 -0.04
CA ARG A 403 -6.69 25.70 -0.38
C ARG A 403 -7.17 24.77 0.73
N ARG A 404 -8.49 24.65 0.95
CA ARG A 404 -9.09 23.76 1.98
C ARG A 404 -8.53 24.06 3.36
N MET A 405 -8.81 25.27 3.84
CA MET A 405 -8.32 25.80 5.10
C MET A 405 -9.49 26.00 6.08
N LEU A 406 -9.21 25.87 7.37
CA LEU A 406 -10.16 26.31 8.39
C LEU A 406 -10.17 27.83 8.44
N LYS A 407 -11.27 28.42 8.90
CA LYS A 407 -11.26 29.83 9.33
C LYS A 407 -10.15 30.05 10.36
N GLN A 408 -9.50 31.19 10.32
CA GLN A 408 -8.38 31.50 11.22
C GLN A 408 -8.79 31.37 12.69
N GLU A 409 -9.93 31.95 13.07
CA GLU A 409 -10.46 31.85 14.44
C GLU A 409 -10.72 30.41 14.88
N SER A 410 -11.25 29.58 13.99
CA SER A 410 -11.49 28.15 14.23
C SER A 410 -10.18 27.37 14.38
N HIS A 411 -9.16 27.71 13.60
CA HIS A 411 -7.83 27.12 13.72
C HIS A 411 -7.18 27.48 15.05
N ASP A 412 -7.17 28.77 15.41
CA ASP A 412 -6.58 29.26 16.65
C ASP A 412 -7.29 28.66 17.87
N ASN A 413 -8.62 28.55 17.81
CA ASN A 413 -9.41 27.88 18.84
C ASN A 413 -9.06 26.39 18.96
N LEU A 414 -8.95 25.64 17.85
CA LEU A 414 -8.55 24.24 17.87
C LEU A 414 -7.14 24.06 18.48
N VAL A 415 -6.16 24.84 18.02
CA VAL A 415 -4.78 24.75 18.52
C VAL A 415 -4.73 25.02 20.03
N LYS A 416 -5.45 26.03 20.50
CA LYS A 416 -5.57 26.34 21.93
C LYS A 416 -6.12 25.15 22.71
N GLU A 417 -7.25 24.59 22.29
CA GLU A 417 -7.90 23.45 22.96
C GLU A 417 -6.99 22.19 22.98
N LEU A 418 -6.23 21.96 21.91
CA LEU A 418 -5.26 20.85 21.86
C LEU A 418 -4.12 21.04 22.87
N HIS A 419 -3.57 22.25 23.00
CA HIS A 419 -2.54 22.52 24.02
C HIS A 419 -3.09 22.45 25.45
N GLU A 420 -4.35 22.81 25.69
CA GLU A 420 -4.99 22.60 26.99
C GLU A 420 -5.10 21.09 27.33
N LEU A 421 -5.32 20.22 26.34
CA LEU A 421 -5.28 18.76 26.53
C LEU A 421 -3.88 18.24 26.83
N GLU A 422 -2.85 18.79 26.16
CA GLU A 422 -1.45 18.50 26.43
C GLU A 422 -1.06 18.85 27.88
N GLU A 423 -1.40 20.06 28.35
CA GLU A 423 -1.14 20.49 29.73
C GLU A 423 -1.89 19.65 30.77
N LYS A 424 -3.16 19.32 30.49
CA LYS A 424 -4.05 18.65 31.45
C LYS A 424 -3.76 17.16 31.62
N TYR A 425 -3.52 16.45 30.51
CA TYR A 425 -3.35 14.99 30.52
C TYR A 425 -1.92 14.55 30.25
N GLY A 426 -1.04 15.48 29.88
CA GLY A 426 0.33 15.16 29.51
C GLY A 426 0.40 14.34 28.22
N TRP A 427 -0.57 14.46 27.30
CA TRP A 427 -0.54 13.80 25.98
C TRP A 427 0.42 14.49 25.01
N GLU A 428 0.89 13.79 23.99
CA GLU A 428 1.74 14.42 22.97
C GLU A 428 0.86 15.05 21.89
N VAL A 429 1.05 16.34 21.61
CA VAL A 429 0.29 17.07 20.58
C VAL A 429 1.25 17.59 19.51
N ASN A 430 0.97 17.22 18.26
CA ASN A 430 1.75 17.66 17.11
C ASN A 430 0.85 18.44 16.15
N VAL A 431 1.15 19.73 15.94
CA VAL A 431 0.50 20.55 14.90
C VAL A 431 1.50 20.69 13.76
N VAL A 432 1.25 20.00 12.65
CA VAL A 432 2.23 19.85 11.57
C VAL A 432 1.64 20.14 10.21
N SER A 433 2.46 20.69 9.33
CA SER A 433 2.20 20.73 7.89
C SER A 433 3.08 19.66 7.23
N MET A 434 2.46 18.62 6.66
CA MET A 434 3.18 17.43 6.17
C MET A 434 4.22 17.76 5.09
N ASP A 435 4.00 18.81 4.30
CA ASP A 435 4.91 19.32 3.27
C ASP A 435 6.22 19.89 3.83
N LYS A 436 6.25 20.26 5.12
CA LYS A 436 7.44 20.77 5.81
C LYS A 436 8.29 19.67 6.44
N LEU A 437 7.75 18.45 6.54
CA LEU A 437 8.43 17.29 7.11
C LEU A 437 9.13 16.48 6.01
N THR A 438 10.26 15.86 6.35
CA THR A 438 10.87 14.85 5.48
C THR A 438 9.97 13.63 5.34
N ARG A 439 10.14 12.82 4.28
CA ARG A 439 9.33 11.62 4.05
C ARG A 439 9.41 10.64 5.23
N ASP A 440 10.60 10.48 5.78
CA ASP A 440 10.84 9.65 6.96
C ASP A 440 10.07 10.20 8.17
N GLU A 441 10.18 11.49 8.48
CA GLU A 441 9.43 12.12 9.58
C GLU A 441 7.91 12.00 9.42
N GLN A 442 7.38 12.19 8.19
CA GLN A 442 5.95 12.03 7.90
C GLN A 442 5.47 10.62 8.26
N ILE A 443 6.22 9.59 7.86
CA ILE A 443 5.87 8.19 8.13
C ILE A 443 6.04 7.88 9.62
N ARG A 444 7.16 8.27 10.25
CA ARG A 444 7.40 8.00 11.68
C ARG A 444 6.35 8.64 12.58
N LEU A 445 6.01 9.90 12.31
CA LEU A 445 4.97 10.60 13.04
C LEU A 445 3.64 9.87 12.90
N SER A 446 3.23 9.57 11.66
CA SER A 446 1.96 8.90 11.39
C SER A 446 1.88 7.50 11.97
N ALA A 447 3.01 6.79 12.07
CA ALA A 447 3.09 5.45 12.64
C ALA A 447 2.76 5.39 14.13
N ARG A 448 3.23 6.39 14.89
CA ARG A 448 3.01 6.50 16.34
C ARG A 448 1.74 7.29 16.69
N THR A 449 1.17 8.05 15.75
CA THR A 449 -0.08 8.78 15.94
C THR A 449 -1.21 7.84 16.38
N THR A 450 -1.83 8.16 17.52
CA THR A 450 -3.07 7.52 18.00
C THR A 450 -4.30 8.21 17.43
N ILE A 451 -4.32 9.54 17.40
CA ILE A 451 -5.42 10.31 16.80
C ILE A 451 -4.85 11.25 15.74
N MET A 452 -5.20 10.99 14.47
CA MET A 452 -4.86 11.88 13.36
C MET A 452 -6.07 12.72 13.00
N MET A 453 -5.90 14.02 12.79
CA MET A 453 -7.00 14.89 12.39
C MET A 453 -6.58 15.93 11.37
N GLY A 454 -7.53 16.41 10.58
CA GLY A 454 -7.27 17.46 9.61
C GLY A 454 -8.47 17.75 8.71
N VAL A 455 -8.31 18.79 7.90
CA VAL A 455 -9.30 19.14 6.88
C VAL A 455 -9.33 18.06 5.80
N HIS A 456 -10.53 17.67 5.37
CA HIS A 456 -10.76 16.65 4.35
C HIS A 456 -9.82 16.78 3.12
N GLY A 457 -9.40 15.63 2.59
CA GLY A 457 -8.54 15.51 1.40
C GLY A 457 -7.14 14.97 1.66
N ASN A 458 -6.28 15.09 0.65
CA ASN A 458 -5.02 14.32 0.48
C ASN A 458 -3.98 14.40 1.61
N GLY A 459 -4.06 15.40 2.49
CA GLY A 459 -3.18 15.51 3.66
C GLY A 459 -3.32 14.35 4.65
N LEU A 460 -4.46 13.65 4.68
CA LEU A 460 -4.72 12.53 5.58
C LEU A 460 -4.35 11.15 5.02
N THR A 461 -3.74 11.09 3.82
CA THR A 461 -3.30 9.82 3.21
C THR A 461 -2.36 9.03 4.12
N HIS A 462 -1.60 9.70 4.99
CA HIS A 462 -0.69 9.04 5.92
C HIS A 462 -1.39 8.23 7.03
N LEU A 463 -2.73 8.28 7.15
CA LEU A 463 -3.47 7.38 8.03
C LEU A 463 -3.19 5.90 7.75
N LEU A 464 -2.79 5.58 6.51
CA LEU A 464 -2.39 4.23 6.10
C LEU A 464 -1.31 3.63 7.00
N TRP A 465 -0.49 4.48 7.64
CA TRP A 465 0.65 4.04 8.44
C TRP A 465 0.34 4.03 9.94
N MET A 466 -0.82 4.52 10.37
CA MET A 466 -1.25 4.43 11.76
C MET A 466 -1.39 2.97 12.21
N ASN A 467 -1.28 2.74 13.52
CA ASN A 467 -1.53 1.41 14.08
C ASN A 467 -3.04 1.11 14.17
N GLY A 468 -3.62 0.55 13.11
CA GLY A 468 -5.02 0.10 13.09
C GLY A 468 -5.35 -1.05 14.06
N GLN A 469 -4.35 -1.70 14.66
CA GLN A 469 -4.58 -2.72 15.70
C GLN A 469 -4.89 -2.07 17.06
N ASN A 470 -4.51 -0.81 17.26
CA ASN A 470 -4.82 -0.08 18.49
C ASN A 470 -6.31 0.34 18.49
N PRO A 471 -7.13 -0.10 19.45
CA PRO A 471 -8.55 0.26 19.51
C PRO A 471 -8.81 1.76 19.76
N ARG A 472 -7.79 2.50 20.21
CA ARG A 472 -7.83 3.95 20.36
C ARG A 472 -7.53 4.70 19.05
N ALA A 473 -6.99 4.01 18.04
CA ALA A 473 -6.65 4.62 16.75
C ALA A 473 -7.89 5.28 16.13
N THR A 474 -7.79 6.59 15.90
CA THR A 474 -8.92 7.39 15.41
C THR A 474 -8.46 8.41 14.36
N VAL A 475 -9.22 8.53 13.26
CA VAL A 475 -9.08 9.60 12.28
C VAL A 475 -10.27 10.55 12.43
N ILE A 476 -9.99 11.85 12.54
CA ILE A 476 -11.00 12.90 12.64
C ILE A 476 -10.89 13.83 11.43
N GLU A 477 -11.88 13.80 10.55
CA GLU A 477 -11.95 14.64 9.37
C GLU A 477 -12.83 15.87 9.59
N PHE A 478 -12.32 17.05 9.23
CA PHE A 478 -13.07 18.30 9.26
C PHE A 478 -13.68 18.58 7.88
N PHE A 479 -15.00 18.74 7.84
CA PHE A 479 -15.75 19.01 6.63
C PHE A 479 -16.47 20.36 6.72
N PHE A 480 -16.71 20.98 5.57
CA PHE A 480 -17.65 22.08 5.50
C PHE A 480 -19.07 21.58 5.83
N PRO A 481 -19.87 22.29 6.65
CA PRO A 481 -21.20 21.84 7.05
C PRO A 481 -22.08 21.42 5.86
N GLY A 482 -22.72 20.26 5.98
CA GLY A 482 -23.52 19.66 4.91
C GLY A 482 -22.72 18.95 3.80
N GLY A 483 -21.39 18.94 3.89
CA GLY A 483 -20.51 18.25 2.95
C GLY A 483 -19.91 16.99 3.53
N PHE A 484 -19.78 15.95 2.71
CA PHE A 484 -19.17 14.70 3.10
C PHE A 484 -18.55 14.00 1.89
N ALA A 485 -17.37 13.42 2.10
CA ALA A 485 -16.69 12.56 1.13
C ALA A 485 -16.24 11.28 1.84
N GLU A 486 -16.38 10.15 1.18
CA GLU A 486 -16.15 8.83 1.79
C GLU A 486 -14.67 8.37 1.73
N ASP A 487 -13.78 9.21 1.21
CA ASP A 487 -12.36 8.95 0.94
C ASP A 487 -11.62 8.30 2.12
N TYR A 488 -11.45 9.02 3.23
CA TYR A 488 -10.73 8.50 4.39
C TYR A 488 -11.64 7.81 5.39
N GLU A 489 -12.97 8.00 5.33
CA GLU A 489 -13.93 7.15 6.05
C GLU A 489 -13.72 5.68 5.68
N PHE A 490 -13.85 5.38 4.38
CA PHE A 490 -13.74 4.00 3.89
C PHE A 490 -12.36 3.44 4.20
N THR A 491 -11.30 4.21 3.91
CA THR A 491 -9.92 3.77 4.08
C THR A 491 -9.60 3.48 5.56
N SER A 492 -10.03 4.37 6.47
CA SER A 492 -9.84 4.17 7.92
C SER A 492 -10.57 2.92 8.39
N ARG A 493 -11.83 2.75 8.00
CA ARG A 493 -12.65 1.59 8.39
C ARG A 493 -12.07 0.29 7.84
N ALA A 494 -11.57 0.28 6.60
CA ALA A 494 -10.92 -0.89 6.00
C ALA A 494 -9.66 -1.33 6.77
N LEU A 495 -8.95 -0.37 7.38
CA LEU A 495 -7.76 -0.61 8.19
C LEU A 495 -8.05 -0.85 9.69
N GLY A 496 -9.32 -0.88 10.09
CA GLY A 496 -9.71 -1.06 11.49
C GLY A 496 -9.57 0.21 12.35
N ILE A 497 -9.34 1.37 11.74
CA ILE A 497 -9.22 2.66 12.41
C ILE A 497 -10.60 3.30 12.51
N LYS A 498 -10.97 3.82 13.69
CA LYS A 498 -12.27 4.48 13.87
C LYS A 498 -12.25 5.85 13.18
N HIS A 499 -13.23 6.13 12.35
CA HIS A 499 -13.37 7.42 11.66
C HIS A 499 -14.47 8.29 12.30
N TYR A 500 -14.21 9.59 12.42
CA TYR A 500 -15.20 10.61 12.77
C TYR A 500 -15.12 11.76 11.77
N GLY A 501 -16.27 12.21 11.28
CA GLY A 501 -16.39 13.49 10.60
C GLY A 501 -16.94 14.57 11.52
N VAL A 502 -16.53 15.81 11.30
CA VAL A 502 -16.95 16.97 12.09
C VAL A 502 -17.49 18.07 11.17
N TRP A 503 -18.67 18.58 11.50
CA TRP A 503 -19.30 19.77 10.93
C TRP A 503 -19.45 20.82 12.03
N ASP A 504 -18.54 21.78 12.07
CA ASP A 504 -18.49 22.81 13.11
C ASP A 504 -18.46 22.22 14.54
N ASP A 505 -19.62 22.06 15.19
CA ASP A 505 -19.81 21.46 16.52
C ASP A 505 -20.43 20.05 16.51
N GLN A 506 -20.92 19.58 15.36
CA GLN A 506 -21.55 18.27 15.21
C GLN A 506 -20.54 17.22 14.76
N THR A 507 -20.66 16.02 15.33
CA THR A 507 -19.81 14.88 14.97
C THR A 507 -20.66 13.74 14.44
N PHE A 508 -20.12 12.98 13.49
CA PHE A 508 -20.76 11.79 12.92
C PHE A 508 -19.73 10.69 12.67
N THR A 509 -20.18 9.44 12.64
CA THR A 509 -19.33 8.25 12.44
C THR A 509 -20.17 7.13 11.86
N ALA A 510 -19.54 6.17 11.18
CA ALA A 510 -20.24 4.97 10.70
C ALA A 510 -20.86 4.19 11.87
N PRO A 511 -22.09 3.66 11.70
CA PRO A 511 -22.86 3.56 10.45
C PRO A 511 -23.69 4.81 10.07
N ASP A 512 -23.73 5.82 10.93
CA ASP A 512 -24.57 7.03 10.77
C ASP A 512 -23.81 8.14 10.02
N THR A 513 -23.28 7.83 8.84
CA THR A 513 -22.60 8.82 7.99
C THR A 513 -23.60 9.59 7.12
N PRO A 514 -23.37 10.90 6.87
CA PRO A 514 -24.14 11.67 5.92
C PRO A 514 -24.03 11.12 4.49
N GLN A 515 -24.97 11.50 3.62
CA GLN A 515 -24.81 11.25 2.19
C GLN A 515 -23.67 12.08 1.60
N VAL A 516 -22.96 11.50 0.63
CA VAL A 516 -21.89 12.19 -0.10
C VAL A 516 -22.44 13.47 -0.74
N ALA A 517 -21.85 14.60 -0.38
CA ALA A 517 -22.29 15.92 -0.81
C ALA A 517 -21.11 16.89 -0.87
N TYR A 518 -21.10 17.73 -1.91
CA TYR A 518 -20.07 18.73 -2.15
C TYR A 518 -20.70 20.13 -2.21
N PRO A 519 -21.13 20.71 -1.06
CA PRO A 519 -21.77 22.02 -1.03
C PRO A 519 -20.82 23.14 -1.48
N GLU A 520 -21.39 24.30 -1.79
CA GLU A 520 -20.61 25.51 -2.03
C GLU A 520 -19.74 25.83 -0.81
N GLY A 521 -18.45 26.04 -1.01
CA GLY A 521 -17.47 26.21 0.08
C GLY A 521 -16.80 24.92 0.56
N PHE A 522 -17.22 23.74 0.10
CA PHE A 522 -16.59 22.46 0.48
C PHE A 522 -15.09 22.42 0.15
N GLN A 523 -14.67 22.98 -0.98
CA GLN A 523 -13.25 23.09 -1.35
C GLN A 523 -12.64 24.45 -0.96
N GLY A 524 -13.37 25.26 -0.18
CA GLY A 524 -13.03 26.64 0.16
C GLY A 524 -12.01 26.78 1.29
N ASN A 525 -11.75 28.02 1.69
CA ASN A 525 -10.73 28.38 2.68
C ASN A 525 -11.31 28.85 4.02
N GLU A 526 -12.63 28.72 4.18
CA GLU A 526 -13.36 29.24 5.34
C GLU A 526 -14.19 28.13 6.00
N ILE A 527 -13.60 26.94 6.14
CA ILE A 527 -14.27 25.81 6.80
C ILE A 527 -14.42 26.13 8.30
N PRO A 528 -15.65 26.22 8.84
CA PRO A 528 -15.87 26.46 10.26
C PRO A 528 -15.57 25.19 11.08
N LEU A 529 -15.06 25.39 12.28
CA LEU A 529 -14.81 24.33 13.24
C LEU A 529 -14.90 24.88 14.67
N ASN A 530 -15.55 24.13 15.55
CA ASN A 530 -15.52 24.36 16.99
C ASN A 530 -14.45 23.46 17.62
N GLY A 531 -13.33 24.04 18.03
CA GLY A 531 -12.20 23.31 18.62
C GLY A 531 -12.58 22.53 19.88
N LYS A 532 -13.54 23.04 20.66
CA LYS A 532 -14.02 22.38 21.88
C LYS A 532 -14.77 21.08 21.57
N ALA A 533 -15.57 21.04 20.50
CA ALA A 533 -16.24 19.81 20.09
C ALA A 533 -15.23 18.72 19.71
N VAL A 534 -14.13 19.11 19.07
CA VAL A 534 -13.04 18.20 18.72
C VAL A 534 -12.27 17.74 19.97
N SER A 535 -11.97 18.64 20.90
CA SER A 535 -11.29 18.29 22.16
C SER A 535 -12.13 17.34 23.02
N ASP A 536 -13.43 17.59 23.16
CA ASP A 536 -14.37 16.71 23.85
C ASP A 536 -14.44 15.31 23.18
N LEU A 537 -14.41 15.24 21.84
CA LEU A 537 -14.36 13.98 21.10
C LEU A 537 -13.06 13.21 21.34
N ILE A 538 -11.90 13.89 21.35
CA ILE A 538 -10.60 13.29 21.67
C ILE A 538 -10.63 12.67 23.07
N VAL A 539 -11.12 13.43 24.06
CA VAL A 539 -11.24 12.97 25.44
C VAL A 539 -12.16 11.76 25.53
N LYS A 540 -13.31 11.79 24.84
CA LYS A 540 -14.21 10.64 24.76
C LYS A 540 -13.50 9.40 24.21
N ARG A 541 -12.75 9.54 23.12
CA ARG A 541 -12.05 8.41 22.47
C ARG A 541 -10.92 7.83 23.31
N LEU A 542 -10.16 8.67 24.01
CA LEU A 542 -9.00 8.23 24.77
C LEU A 542 -9.36 7.75 26.19
N LEU A 543 -10.42 8.29 26.80
CA LEU A 543 -10.77 8.00 28.19
C LEU A 543 -12.09 7.21 28.37
N VAL A 544 -13.12 7.50 27.58
CA VAL A 544 -14.50 6.99 27.82
C VAL A 544 -14.76 5.72 27.02
N ASP A 545 -14.41 5.70 25.73
CA ASP A 545 -14.56 4.54 24.85
C ASP A 545 -13.44 3.50 25.06
N ARG A 546 -12.90 3.39 26.28
CA ARG A 546 -11.94 2.34 26.62
C ARG A 546 -12.66 1.00 26.41
N PRO A 547 -12.12 0.06 25.61
CA PRO A 547 -12.78 -1.22 25.41
C PRO A 547 -13.04 -1.84 26.78
N PRO A 548 -14.28 -2.28 27.09
CA PRO A 548 -14.55 -2.94 28.35
C PRO A 548 -13.64 -4.16 28.46
N ASN A 549 -13.02 -4.36 29.63
CA ASN A 549 -12.43 -5.66 29.95
C ASN A 549 -13.54 -6.68 29.79
N ARG A 550 -13.47 -7.52 28.75
CA ARG A 550 -14.36 -8.67 28.62
C ARG A 550 -14.01 -9.62 29.76
N SER A 551 -14.76 -9.57 30.85
CA SER A 551 -14.81 -10.69 31.78
C SER A 551 -15.59 -11.81 31.07
N LEU A 552 -14.90 -12.90 30.76
CA LEU A 552 -15.50 -14.16 30.33
C LEU A 552 -16.24 -14.78 31.52
N ASN A 553 -17.44 -14.29 31.88
CA ASN A 553 -18.24 -14.93 32.93
C ASN A 553 -19.73 -14.59 32.79
N ASP A 554 -20.31 -14.87 31.63
CA ASP A 554 -21.77 -14.82 31.48
C ASP A 554 -22.29 -15.92 30.52
N SER A 555 -21.73 -17.13 30.62
CA SER A 555 -22.28 -18.33 29.95
C SER A 555 -22.78 -19.42 30.89
N ASP A 556 -22.77 -19.23 32.22
CA ASP A 556 -23.29 -20.22 33.16
C ASP A 556 -24.39 -19.65 34.07
N ARG A 557 -25.56 -19.40 33.47
CA ARG A 557 -26.85 -19.48 34.19
C ARG A 557 -27.86 -20.20 33.31
N VAL A 558 -27.72 -21.52 33.28
CA VAL A 558 -28.85 -22.42 33.01
C VAL A 558 -29.69 -22.42 34.28
N ASP A 559 -30.82 -21.69 34.25
CA ASP A 559 -31.86 -21.79 35.27
C ASP A 559 -32.51 -23.18 35.19
N ASP A 560 -32.34 -23.96 36.25
CA ASP A 560 -33.23 -25.06 36.61
C ASP A 560 -34.58 -24.49 37.04
N GLN A 561 -35.62 -24.66 36.21
CA GLN A 561 -37.00 -24.94 36.62
C GLN A 561 -37.90 -25.40 35.47
#